data_AF-A0A5J4DTT0-F1
#
_entry.id   AF-A0A5J4DTT0-F1
#
_cell.length_a   1.000
_cell.length_b   1.000
_cell.length_c   1.000
_cell.angle_alpha   90.00
_cell.angle_beta   90.00
_cell.angle_gamma   90.00
#
_symmetry.space_group_name_H-M   'P 1'
#
loop_
_entity.id
_entity.type
_entity.pdbx_description
1 polymer ?
#
loop_
_entity_poly.entity_id
_entity_poly.type
_entity_poly.pdbx_seq_one_letter_code
_entity_poly.pdbx_strand_id
1 'polypeptide(L)'
;MVSLIALILALAAFSATIAGVNLVGAAADAPLNFDILAAGQGLASRLILETGIVEQAAMPLGALGLAIPAIILFFIVKGAFGGAR
;
A
#
# COMPACT_ATOMS: atom_id res chain seq x y z
N MET A 1 -24.25 4.59 3.39
CA MET A 1 -24.11 3.82 2.13
C MET A 1 -22.89 4.29 1.32
N VAL A 2 -22.80 5.57 0.96
CA VAL A 2 -21.64 6.17 0.27
C VAL A 2 -20.30 5.87 0.94
N SER A 3 -20.20 6.03 2.27
CA SER A 3 -18.95 5.78 3.01
C SER A 3 -18.50 4.32 2.98
N LEU A 4 -19.45 3.37 2.86
CA LEU A 4 -19.15 1.94 2.79
C LEU A 4 -18.61 1.56 1.41
N ILE A 5 -19.25 2.07 0.34
CA ILE A 5 -18.78 1.88 -1.03
C ILE A 5 -17.38 2.49 -1.19
N ALA A 6 -17.17 3.67 -0.61
CA ALA A 6 -15.87 4.33 -0.65
C ALA A 6 -14.78 3.54 0.08
N LEU A 7 -15.12 2.96 1.22
CA LEU A 7 -14.23 2.07 1.96
C LEU A 7 -13.87 0.82 1.13
N ILE A 8 -14.85 0.17 0.50
CA ILE A 8 -14.63 -1.04 -0.31
C ILE A 8 -13.71 -0.76 -1.51
N LEU A 9 -13.95 0.33 -2.24
CA LEU A 9 -13.13 0.69 -3.39
C LEU A 9 -11.70 1.09 -3.00
N ALA A 10 -11.55 1.81 -1.87
CA ALA A 10 -10.24 2.15 -1.33
C ALA A 10 -9.46 0.90 -0.89
N LEU A 11 -10.13 -0.05 -0.24
CA LEU A 11 -9.54 -1.35 0.11
C LEU A 11 -9.13 -2.14 -1.12
N ALA A 12 -9.95 -2.18 -2.18
CA ALA A 12 -9.61 -2.89 -3.42
C ALA A 12 -8.38 -2.29 -4.11
N ALA A 13 -8.32 -0.96 -4.25
CA ALA A 13 -7.18 -0.27 -4.84
C ALA A 13 -5.90 -0.42 -4.00
N PHE A 14 -6.04 -0.40 -2.68
CA PHE A 14 -4.92 -0.60 -1.77
C PHE A 14 -4.38 -2.03 -1.80
N SER A 15 -5.27 -3.03 -1.80
CA SER A 15 -4.90 -4.44 -1.95
C SER A 15 -4.18 -4.71 -3.28
N ALA A 16 -4.62 -4.09 -4.39
CA ALA A 16 -3.91 -4.18 -5.67
C ALA A 16 -2.51 -3.56 -5.61
N THR A 17 -2.33 -2.48 -4.85
CA THR A 17 -1.02 -1.85 -4.63
C THR A 17 -0.09 -2.78 -3.83
N ILE A 18 -0.60 -3.41 -2.77
CA ILE A 18 0.13 -4.41 -1.98
C ILE A 18 0.51 -5.62 -2.83
N ALA A 19 -0.41 -6.13 -3.66
CA ALA A 19 -0.10 -7.19 -4.61
C ALA A 19 1.03 -6.78 -5.56
N GLY A 20 0.98 -5.57 -6.10
CA GLY A 20 2.04 -5.03 -6.96
C GLY A 20 3.40 -4.96 -6.25
N VAL A 21 3.44 -4.47 -5.02
CA VAL A 21 4.69 -4.44 -4.21
C VAL A 21 5.22 -5.86 -3.96
N ASN A 22 4.35 -6.81 -3.63
CA ASN A 22 4.74 -8.21 -3.48
C ASN A 22 5.26 -8.81 -4.79
N LEU A 23 4.61 -8.58 -5.93
CA LEU A 23 5.06 -9.06 -7.25
C LEU A 23 6.41 -8.49 -7.66
N VAL A 24 6.70 -7.26 -7.26
CA VAL A 24 7.96 -6.59 -7.57
C VAL A 24 9.14 -7.15 -6.76
N GLY A 25 8.88 -7.69 -5.57
CA GLY A 25 9.90 -8.33 -4.71
C GLY A 25 9.94 -9.85 -4.79
N ALA A 26 8.91 -10.50 -5.33
CA ALA A 26 8.76 -11.95 -5.33
C ALA A 26 9.36 -12.61 -6.59
N ALA A 27 9.88 -13.83 -6.44
CA ALA A 27 10.27 -14.67 -7.58
C ALA A 27 9.04 -14.97 -8.47
N ALA A 28 9.26 -15.14 -9.77
CA ALA A 28 8.19 -15.26 -10.77
C ALA A 28 7.17 -16.39 -10.49
N ASP A 29 7.56 -17.42 -9.73
CA ASP A 29 6.73 -18.57 -9.37
C ASP A 29 6.28 -18.59 -7.89
N ALA A 30 6.56 -17.51 -7.14
CA ALA A 30 6.16 -17.43 -5.75
C ALA A 30 4.64 -17.20 -5.64
N PRO A 31 3.92 -17.97 -4.81
CA PRO A 31 2.48 -17.78 -4.62
C PRO A 31 2.17 -16.39 -4.06
N LEU A 32 1.15 -15.73 -4.62
CA LEU A 32 0.71 -14.41 -4.18
C LEU A 32 0.12 -14.48 -2.78
N ASN A 33 0.91 -14.12 -1.77
CA ASN A 33 0.44 -13.99 -0.39
C ASN A 33 0.23 -12.51 -0.04
N PHE A 34 -0.95 -12.16 0.48
CA PHE A 34 -1.29 -10.80 0.88
C PHE A 34 -0.88 -10.56 2.33
N ASP A 35 0.43 -10.42 2.55
CA ASP A 35 0.97 -10.01 3.85
C ASP A 35 1.42 -8.54 3.79
N ILE A 36 0.74 -7.69 4.58
CA ILE A 36 1.02 -6.26 4.69
C ILE A 36 2.41 -6.03 5.29
N LEU A 37 2.84 -6.89 6.20
CA LEU A 37 4.16 -6.81 6.84
C LEU A 37 5.25 -7.12 5.81
N ALA A 38 5.06 -8.16 4.99
CA ALA A 38 5.98 -8.52 3.92
C ALA A 38 6.05 -7.44 2.84
N ALA A 39 4.91 -6.84 2.46
CA ALA A 39 4.89 -5.72 1.53
C ALA A 39 5.62 -4.48 2.09
N GLY A 40 5.46 -4.20 3.39
CA GLY A 40 6.18 -3.12 4.08
C GLY A 40 7.68 -3.37 4.12
N GLN A 41 8.10 -4.61 4.35
CA GLN A 41 9.50 -5.03 4.29
C GLN A 41 10.08 -4.95 2.88
N GLY A 42 9.30 -5.33 1.85
CA GLY A 42 9.70 -5.21 0.44
C GLY A 42 9.89 -3.76 0.01
N LEU A 43 9.03 -2.85 0.49
CA LEU A 43 9.19 -1.41 0.24
C LEU A 43 10.42 -0.85 0.98
N ALA A 44 10.61 -1.26 2.24
CA ALA A 44 11.76 -0.87 3.04
C ALA A 44 13.08 -1.36 2.44
N SER A 45 13.14 -2.61 1.95
CA SER A 45 14.35 -3.16 1.33
C SER A 45 14.70 -2.43 0.04
N ARG A 46 13.70 -2.07 -0.78
CA ARG A 46 13.90 -1.21 -1.95
C ARG A 46 14.41 0.17 -1.58
N LEU A 47 13.85 0.79 -0.54
CA LEU A 47 14.35 2.07 -0.04
C LEU A 47 15.82 1.97 0.39
N ILE A 48 16.22 0.92 1.12
CA ILE A 48 17.62 0.68 1.49
C ILE A 48 18.50 0.57 0.23
N LEU A 49 18.08 -0.21 -0.76
CA LEU A 49 18.82 -0.43 -2.00
C LEU A 49 18.96 0.83 -2.87
N GLU A 50 17.89 1.63 -2.99
CA GLU A 50 17.85 2.79 -3.88
C GLU A 50 18.44 4.05 -3.23
N THR A 51 18.37 4.19 -1.91
CA THR A 51 18.71 5.44 -1.21
C THR A 51 19.81 5.29 -0.16
N GLY A 52 20.26 4.07 0.14
CA GLY A 52 21.30 3.81 1.14
C GLY A 52 20.89 4.17 2.58
N ILE A 53 19.60 4.38 2.83
CA ILE A 53 19.07 4.70 4.15
C ILE A 53 19.27 3.50 5.09
N VAL A 54 19.71 3.78 6.32
CA VAL A 54 19.95 2.77 7.36
C VAL A 54 18.65 2.02 7.68
N GLU A 55 18.75 0.70 7.85
CA GLU A 55 17.62 -0.23 8.06
C GLU A 55 16.60 0.22 9.13
N GLN A 56 17.07 0.89 10.19
CA GLN A 56 16.22 1.43 11.26
C GLN A 56 15.24 2.53 10.81
N ALA A 57 15.58 3.29 9.77
CA ALA A 57 14.72 4.32 9.19
C ALA A 57 13.88 3.80 8.01
N ALA A 58 14.34 2.73 7.35
CA ALA A 58 13.68 2.17 6.18
C ALA A 58 12.35 1.48 6.50
N MET A 59 12.25 0.78 7.63
CA MET A 59 11.04 0.05 8.02
C MET A 59 9.86 1.01 8.34
N PRO A 60 10.05 2.09 9.13
CA PRO A 60 9.02 3.12 9.30
C PRO A 60 8.65 3.82 7.98
N LEU A 61 9.64 4.12 7.12
CA LEU A 61 9.38 4.73 5.80
C LEU A 61 8.59 3.80 4.88
N GLY A 62 8.88 2.50 4.89
CA GLY A 62 8.12 1.48 4.16
C GLY A 62 6.66 1.40 4.64
N ALA A 63 6.46 1.44 5.96
CA ALA A 63 5.13 1.46 6.55
C ALA A 63 4.36 2.75 6.21
N LEU A 64 5.03 3.92 6.24
CA LEU A 64 4.44 5.18 5.79
C LEU A 64 4.11 5.18 4.30
N GLY A 65 4.99 4.58 3.48
CA GLY A 65 4.80 4.37 2.05
C GLY A 65 3.58 3.49 1.71
N LEU A 66 3.12 2.65 2.63
CA LEU A 66 1.87 1.89 2.50
C LEU A 66 0.68 2.63 3.12
N ALA A 67 0.84 3.19 4.32
CA ALA A 67 -0.27 3.80 5.07
C ALA A 67 -0.78 5.09 4.42
N ILE A 68 0.10 5.95 3.92
CA ILE A 68 -0.29 7.25 3.34
C ILE A 68 -1.14 7.07 2.07
N PRO A 69 -0.75 6.23 1.08
CA PRO A 69 -1.58 5.99 -0.10
C PRO A 69 -2.94 5.38 0.25
N ALA A 70 -3.03 4.49 1.24
CA ALA A 70 -4.29 3.91 1.69
C ALA A 70 -5.27 5.00 2.20
N ILE A 71 -4.76 5.91 3.03
CA ILE A 71 -5.53 7.02 3.60
C ILE A 71 -5.96 7.99 2.49
N ILE A 72 -5.04 8.34 1.58
CA ILE A 72 -5.34 9.22 0.44
C ILE A 72 -6.42 8.61 -0.46
N LEU A 73 -6.30 7.33 -0.83
CA LEU A 73 -7.30 6.62 -1.62
C LEU A 73 -8.67 6.63 -0.95
N PHE A 74 -8.72 6.38 0.35
CA PHE A 74 -9.97 6.46 1.10
C PHE A 74 -10.62 7.84 1.00
N PHE A 75 -9.86 8.92 1.17
CA PHE A 75 -10.41 10.27 1.07
C PHE A 75 -10.78 10.68 -0.35
N ILE A 76 -10.00 10.28 -1.37
CA ILE A 76 -10.33 10.53 -2.78
C ILE A 76 -11.66 9.89 -3.13
N VAL A 77 -11.80 8.60 -2.82
CA VAL A 77 -13.02 7.85 -3.12
C VAL A 77 -14.18 8.40 -2.29
N LYS A 78 -13.99 8.66 -0.99
CA LYS A 78 -15.02 9.28 -0.15
C LYS A 78 -15.44 10.66 -0.66
N GLY A 79 -14.51 11.47 -1.16
CA GLY A 79 -14.80 12.78 -1.76
C GLY A 79 -15.57 12.66 -3.07
N ALA A 80 -15.15 11.75 -3.96
CA ALA A 80 -15.79 11.48 -5.24
C ALA A 80 -17.25 11.04 -5.09
N PHE A 81 -17.57 10.24 -4.07
CA PHE A 81 -18.94 9.80 -3.80
C PHE A 81 -19.67 10.66 -2.75
N GLY A 82 -18.95 11.48 -1.98
CA GLY A 82 -19.48 12.30 -0.87
C GLY A 82 -19.85 13.72 -1.26
N GLY A 83 -19.40 14.22 -2.42
CA GLY A 83 -19.71 15.55 -2.95
C GLY A 83 -21.09 15.70 -3.62
N ALA A 84 -21.92 14.66 -3.62
CA ALA A 84 -23.28 14.70 -4.18
C ALA A 84 -24.35 15.07 -3.14
N ARG A 85 -24.05 16.01 -2.24
CA ARG A 85 -25.01 16.58 -1.29
C ARG A 85 -24.95 18.09 -1.29
#